data_AF-A0AAF3J2K8-F1
#
_entry.id   AF-A0AAF3J2K8-F1
#
_cell.length_a   1.000
_cell.length_b   1.000
_cell.length_c   1.000
_cell.angle_alpha   90.00
_cell.angle_beta   90.00
_cell.angle_gamma   90.00
#
_symmetry.space_group_name_H-M   'P 1'
#
loop_
_entity.id
_entity.type
_entity.pdbx_description
1 polymer ?
#
loop_
_entity_poly.entity_id
_entity_poly.type
_entity_poly.pdbx_seq_one_letter_code
_entity_poly.pdbx_strand_id
1 'polypeptide(L)'
;MARHSKIPKKNRKKLKSVDPYNTKGNVIKEREMEKKNCAPKEKDEQGMSNLLMEIGKSQSQLAFQESIPSFPRKKAHKNRIDAEAARYGYERKQFESPKMFLNRISMETHKQVNDISIKAKFELAGRAKEEIDKDYKEIDDKIERRRELKRKRSEKILALKRAEKGLDEEDEPSEEEEEAAHMVKSTTPSMTKASSKKDKKAQRNEELKKIKKDKRLAIQKESLLTAKEIVPFGERYDAPPKFEFNSKLKIDMTKRMAKAGSKDLKLKALLQNRGEEKETIYQENEKISKDTGSKITEADRQRVIDMYREAKRQKRQKESE
;
A
#
# COMPACT_ATOMS: atom_id res chain seq x y z
N MET A 1 0.04 -25.04 40.95
CA MET A 1 -1.29 -24.60 41.43
C MET A 1 -2.31 -24.81 40.33
N ALA A 2 -3.19 -25.79 40.49
CA ALA A 2 -4.20 -26.15 39.50
C ALA A 2 -5.23 -25.01 39.36
N ARG A 3 -5.46 -24.55 38.12
CA ARG A 3 -6.45 -23.50 37.84
C ARG A 3 -7.85 -24.10 37.98
N HIS A 4 -8.58 -23.73 39.02
CA HIS A 4 -9.99 -24.09 39.18
C HIS A 4 -10.79 -23.68 37.94
N SER A 5 -11.51 -24.62 37.32
CA SER A 5 -12.42 -24.36 36.22
C SER A 5 -13.54 -23.43 36.71
N LYS A 6 -13.71 -22.29 36.04
CA LYS A 6 -14.78 -21.32 36.39
C LYS A 6 -16.13 -22.00 36.23
N ILE A 7 -16.91 -22.04 37.33
CA ILE A 7 -18.30 -22.50 37.34
C ILE A 7 -19.09 -21.70 36.28
N PRO A 8 -19.82 -22.36 35.36
CA PRO A 8 -20.62 -21.66 34.37
C PRO A 8 -21.71 -20.85 35.07
N LYS A 9 -21.63 -19.51 34.95
CA LYS A 9 -22.66 -18.61 35.47
C LYS A 9 -23.95 -18.81 34.66
N LYS A 10 -25.05 -19.18 35.31
CA LYS A 10 -26.37 -19.30 34.67
C LYS A 10 -26.78 -17.93 34.10
N ASN A 11 -26.97 -17.84 32.80
CA ASN A 11 -27.45 -16.62 32.12
C ASN A 11 -28.91 -16.34 32.53
N ARG A 12 -29.09 -15.60 33.63
CA ARG A 12 -30.38 -15.22 34.22
C ARG A 12 -31.12 -14.10 33.46
N LYS A 13 -30.82 -13.91 32.17
CA LYS A 13 -31.40 -12.84 31.31
C LYS A 13 -32.71 -13.21 30.62
N LYS A 14 -33.20 -14.44 30.77
CA LYS A 14 -34.49 -14.87 30.22
C LYS A 14 -35.51 -14.87 31.36
N LEU A 15 -36.57 -14.07 31.22
CA LEU A 15 -37.74 -14.14 32.09
C LEU A 15 -38.24 -15.59 32.06
N LYS A 16 -38.61 -16.13 33.23
CA LYS A 16 -39.10 -17.51 33.32
C LYS A 16 -40.42 -17.63 32.57
N SER A 17 -40.79 -18.82 32.11
CA SER A 17 -42.07 -19.05 31.42
C SER A 17 -43.31 -18.78 32.31
N VAL A 18 -43.11 -18.76 33.63
CA VAL A 18 -44.13 -18.48 34.66
C VAL A 18 -44.17 -16.99 35.03
N ASP A 19 -43.31 -16.18 34.44
CA ASP A 19 -43.21 -14.75 34.73
C ASP A 19 -44.32 -13.98 33.98
N PRO A 20 -45.17 -13.19 34.67
CA PRO A 20 -46.26 -12.44 34.03
C PRO A 20 -45.76 -11.41 32.99
N TYR A 21 -44.50 -10.99 33.05
CA TYR A 21 -43.90 -10.06 32.08
C TYR A 21 -43.29 -10.77 30.87
N ASN A 22 -43.30 -12.11 30.83
CA ASN A 22 -42.80 -12.89 29.70
C ASN A 22 -43.87 -13.04 28.60
N THR A 23 -44.11 -11.98 27.84
CA THR A 23 -45.05 -11.96 26.70
C THR A 23 -44.73 -13.02 25.64
N LYS A 24 -43.47 -13.46 25.56
CA LYS A 24 -43.02 -14.52 24.63
C LYS A 24 -43.34 -15.93 25.11
N GLY A 25 -43.63 -16.12 26.40
CA GLY A 25 -43.95 -17.42 26.98
C GLY A 25 -45.23 -18.02 26.39
N ASN A 26 -46.27 -17.20 26.23
CA ASN A 26 -47.56 -17.64 25.68
C ASN A 26 -47.45 -17.99 24.18
N VAL A 27 -46.75 -17.17 23.40
CA VAL A 27 -46.50 -17.44 21.97
C VAL A 27 -45.74 -18.74 21.75
N ILE A 28 -44.78 -19.07 22.63
CA ILE A 28 -44.04 -20.35 22.55
C ILE A 28 -44.97 -21.52 22.91
N LYS A 29 -45.79 -21.39 23.96
CA LYS A 29 -46.76 -22.42 24.35
C LYS A 29 -47.78 -22.67 23.24
N GLU A 30 -48.31 -21.62 22.62
CA GLU A 30 -49.25 -21.73 21.49
C GLU A 30 -48.62 -22.49 20.31
N ARG A 31 -47.39 -22.12 19.90
CA ARG A 31 -46.66 -22.85 18.85
C ARG A 31 -46.35 -24.30 19.21
N GLU A 32 -46.12 -24.61 20.49
CA GLU A 32 -45.92 -25.99 20.93
C GLU A 32 -47.21 -26.79 20.95
N MET A 33 -48.36 -26.14 21.19
CA MET A 33 -49.69 -26.77 21.11
C MET A 33 -50.11 -27.02 19.66
N GLU A 34 -49.77 -26.13 18.73
CA GLU A 34 -50.02 -26.32 17.29
C GLU A 34 -49.29 -27.55 16.72
N LYS A 35 -48.11 -27.88 17.25
CA LYS A 35 -47.30 -29.03 16.84
C LYS A 35 -47.82 -30.38 17.36
N LYS A 36 -48.69 -30.37 18.37
CA LYS A 36 -49.27 -31.61 18.92
C LYS A 36 -50.50 -31.96 18.08
N ASN A 37 -50.62 -33.23 17.70
CA ASN A 37 -51.83 -33.73 17.07
C ASN A 37 -53.00 -33.59 18.07
N CYS A 38 -54.10 -32.97 17.65
CA CYS A 38 -55.30 -32.90 18.46
C CYS A 38 -55.91 -34.30 18.62
N ALA A 39 -56.47 -34.58 19.80
CA ALA A 39 -57.27 -35.79 19.99
C ALA A 39 -58.51 -35.75 19.05
N PRO A 40 -58.98 -36.91 18.56
CA PRO A 40 -60.22 -36.99 17.79
C PRO A 40 -61.37 -36.34 18.57
N LYS A 41 -62.15 -35.49 17.91
CA LYS A 41 -63.29 -34.81 18.53
C LYS A 41 -64.53 -35.71 18.61
N GLU A 42 -64.64 -36.69 17.71
CA GLU A 42 -65.73 -37.66 17.62
C GLU A 42 -65.18 -39.09 17.63
N LYS A 43 -65.99 -40.05 18.12
CA LYS A 43 -65.52 -41.42 18.40
C LYS A 43 -65.06 -42.19 17.15
N ASP A 44 -65.57 -41.84 15.97
CA ASP A 44 -65.36 -42.62 14.74
C ASP A 44 -64.72 -41.82 13.58
N GLU A 45 -64.42 -40.53 13.78
CA GLU A 45 -63.72 -39.72 12.77
C GLU A 45 -62.26 -39.51 13.16
N GLN A 46 -61.35 -40.24 12.51
CA GLN A 46 -59.93 -39.95 12.57
C GLN A 46 -59.62 -38.73 11.71
N GLY A 47 -59.53 -37.56 12.33
CA GLY A 47 -59.07 -36.34 11.68
C GLY A 47 -57.64 -36.50 11.13
N MET A 48 -57.37 -35.88 9.98
CA MET A 48 -56.04 -35.86 9.36
C MET A 48 -55.02 -35.23 10.30
N SER A 49 -53.80 -35.78 10.33
CA SER A 49 -52.73 -35.24 11.19
C SER A 49 -52.35 -33.81 10.78
N ASN A 50 -51.93 -32.99 11.74
CA ASN A 50 -51.55 -31.60 11.48
C ASN A 50 -50.40 -31.50 10.47
N LEU A 51 -49.47 -32.45 10.50
CA LEU A 51 -48.37 -32.55 9.54
C LEU A 51 -48.88 -32.76 8.10
N LEU A 52 -49.88 -33.63 7.93
CA LEU A 52 -50.45 -33.90 6.61
C LEU A 52 -51.24 -32.71 6.06
N MET A 53 -51.93 -31.98 6.94
CA MET A 53 -52.57 -30.71 6.59
C MET A 53 -51.56 -29.62 6.21
N GLU A 54 -50.41 -29.54 6.90
CA GLU A 54 -49.34 -28.59 6.60
C GLU A 54 -48.65 -28.92 5.26
N ILE A 55 -48.47 -30.21 4.95
CA ILE A 55 -47.98 -30.66 3.64
C ILE A 55 -48.97 -30.26 2.53
N GLY A 56 -50.28 -30.46 2.71
CA GLY A 56 -51.27 -30.01 1.73
C GLY A 56 -51.30 -28.49 1.52
N LYS A 57 -51.14 -27.71 2.61
CA LYS A 57 -51.03 -26.25 2.54
C LYS A 57 -49.74 -25.78 1.84
N SER A 58 -48.62 -26.44 2.07
CA SER A 58 -47.35 -26.09 1.41
C SER A 58 -47.34 -26.48 -0.07
N GLN A 59 -47.92 -27.63 -0.43
CA GLN A 59 -48.09 -28.04 -1.84
C GLN A 59 -48.99 -27.06 -2.61
N SER A 60 -50.11 -26.63 -2.02
CA SER A 60 -50.98 -25.62 -2.63
C SER A 60 -50.31 -24.24 -2.73
N GLN A 61 -49.48 -23.85 -1.77
CA GLN A 61 -48.67 -22.62 -1.86
C GLN A 61 -47.58 -22.68 -2.94
N LEU A 62 -46.97 -23.86 -3.15
CA LEU A 62 -45.98 -24.07 -4.22
C LEU A 62 -46.63 -24.00 -5.61
N ALA A 63 -47.79 -24.63 -5.79
CA ALA A 63 -48.57 -24.52 -7.02
C ALA A 63 -49.01 -23.07 -7.32
N PHE A 64 -49.29 -22.28 -6.28
CA PHE A 64 -49.57 -20.85 -6.41
C PHE A 64 -48.32 -20.02 -6.72
N GLN A 65 -47.14 -20.41 -6.21
CA GLN A 65 -45.87 -19.73 -6.52
C GLN A 65 -45.39 -19.98 -7.95
N GLU A 66 -45.63 -21.16 -8.51
CA GLU A 66 -45.28 -21.49 -9.91
C GLU A 66 -46.16 -20.77 -10.93
N SER A 67 -47.39 -20.42 -10.55
CA SER A 67 -48.35 -19.70 -11.40
C SER A 67 -48.25 -18.17 -11.32
N ILE A 68 -47.41 -17.63 -10.42
CA ILE A 68 -47.17 -16.20 -10.30
C ILE A 68 -45.93 -15.80 -11.12
N PRO A 69 -46.04 -14.89 -12.11
CA PRO A 69 -44.85 -14.30 -12.73
C PRO A 69 -44.04 -13.60 -11.66
N SER A 70 -42.77 -13.95 -11.52
CA SER A 70 -41.89 -13.57 -10.41
C SER A 70 -42.11 -12.14 -9.93
N PHE A 71 -42.83 -11.95 -8.81
CA PHE A 71 -42.93 -10.63 -8.22
C PHE A 71 -41.52 -10.13 -7.91
N PRO A 72 -41.17 -8.87 -8.25
CA PRO A 72 -39.85 -8.34 -7.97
C PRO A 72 -39.62 -8.44 -6.47
N ARG A 73 -38.69 -9.31 -6.07
CA ARG A 73 -38.26 -9.47 -4.68
C ARG A 73 -38.04 -8.07 -4.13
N LYS A 74 -38.77 -7.70 -3.06
CA LYS A 74 -38.61 -6.40 -2.39
C LYS A 74 -37.12 -6.19 -2.19
N LYS A 75 -36.52 -5.27 -2.94
CA LYS A 75 -35.08 -5.01 -2.94
C LYS A 75 -34.70 -4.82 -1.49
N ALA A 76 -33.90 -5.76 -0.96
CA ALA A 76 -33.39 -5.69 0.40
C ALA A 76 -32.97 -4.25 0.67
N HIS A 77 -33.38 -3.68 1.81
CA HIS A 77 -33.12 -2.28 2.17
C HIS A 77 -31.72 -1.90 1.70
N LYS A 78 -31.63 -1.16 0.59
CA LYS A 78 -30.34 -0.64 0.12
C LYS A 78 -29.73 0.05 1.32
N ASN A 79 -28.49 -0.28 1.67
CA ASN A 79 -27.86 0.25 2.87
C ASN A 79 -28.08 1.76 2.87
N ARG A 80 -28.57 2.32 3.98
CA ARG A 80 -28.85 3.76 4.11
C ARG A 80 -27.68 4.61 3.59
N ILE A 81 -26.45 4.12 3.81
CA ILE A 81 -25.20 4.68 3.29
C ILE A 81 -25.18 4.78 1.76
N ASP A 82 -25.54 3.72 1.04
CA ASP A 82 -25.54 3.72 -0.43
C ASP A 82 -26.61 4.69 -0.97
N ALA A 83 -27.77 4.77 -0.29
CA ALA A 83 -28.85 5.69 -0.67
C ALA A 83 -28.50 7.16 -0.40
N GLU A 84 -27.88 7.45 0.75
CA GLU A 84 -27.44 8.78 1.12
C GLU A 84 -26.28 9.25 0.24
N ALA A 85 -25.29 8.39 0.00
CA ALA A 85 -24.19 8.66 -0.93
C ALA A 85 -24.70 8.95 -2.35
N ALA A 86 -25.71 8.21 -2.83
CA ALA A 86 -26.31 8.44 -4.13
C ALA A 86 -27.00 9.82 -4.23
N ARG A 87 -27.59 10.35 -3.14
CA ARG A 87 -28.14 11.73 -3.11
C ARG A 87 -27.07 12.78 -3.37
N TYR A 88 -25.83 12.52 -2.94
CA TYR A 88 -24.68 13.37 -3.18
C TYR A 88 -23.94 13.02 -4.49
N GLY A 89 -24.50 12.14 -5.33
CA GLY A 89 -23.92 11.73 -6.62
C GLY A 89 -22.81 10.68 -6.52
N TYR A 90 -22.63 10.04 -5.36
CA TYR A 90 -21.66 8.97 -5.18
C TYR A 90 -22.31 7.60 -5.35
N GLU A 91 -21.79 6.83 -6.30
CA GLU A 91 -22.19 5.44 -6.49
C GLU A 91 -21.07 4.47 -6.11
N ARG A 92 -21.47 3.36 -5.47
CA ARG A 92 -20.55 2.30 -5.09
C ARG A 92 -20.18 1.46 -6.32
N LYS A 93 -18.90 1.15 -6.48
CA LYS A 93 -18.42 0.30 -7.58
C LYS A 93 -18.78 -1.18 -7.35
N GLN A 94 -18.80 -1.97 -8.43
CA GLN A 94 -19.25 -3.37 -8.42
C GLN A 94 -18.49 -4.30 -7.44
N PHE A 95 -17.22 -4.02 -7.15
CA PHE A 95 -16.38 -4.82 -6.25
C PHE A 95 -15.89 -4.06 -5.01
N GLU A 96 -16.54 -2.95 -4.68
CA GLU A 96 -16.15 -2.10 -3.56
C GLU A 96 -16.93 -2.46 -2.30
N SER A 97 -16.21 -2.74 -1.21
CA SER A 97 -16.86 -2.95 0.10
C SER A 97 -17.36 -1.62 0.66
N PRO A 98 -18.39 -1.62 1.54
CA PRO A 98 -18.94 -0.38 2.13
C PRO A 98 -17.87 0.49 2.81
N LYS A 99 -16.88 -0.14 3.47
CA LYS A 99 -15.77 0.57 4.11
C LYS A 99 -14.85 1.24 3.08
N MET A 100 -14.55 0.57 1.97
CA MET A 100 -13.71 1.15 0.91
C MET A 100 -14.43 2.31 0.22
N PHE A 101 -15.75 2.17 0.02
CA PHE A 101 -16.60 3.23 -0.54
C PHE A 101 -16.60 4.49 0.33
N LEU A 102 -16.82 4.35 1.64
CA LEU A 102 -16.77 5.47 2.58
C LEU A 102 -15.39 6.11 2.64
N ASN A 103 -14.32 5.31 2.65
CA ASN A 103 -12.95 5.84 2.61
C ASN A 103 -12.69 6.63 1.33
N ARG A 104 -13.17 6.17 0.17
CA ARG A 104 -13.04 6.89 -1.11
C ARG A 104 -13.75 8.24 -1.05
N ILE A 105 -15.01 8.28 -0.59
CA ILE A 105 -15.77 9.52 -0.42
C ILE A 105 -15.04 10.47 0.53
N SER A 106 -14.53 9.96 1.67
CA SER A 106 -13.75 10.75 2.63
C SER A 106 -12.48 11.33 1.99
N MET A 107 -11.75 10.54 1.19
CA MET A 107 -10.57 11.04 0.50
C MET A 107 -10.88 12.13 -0.54
N GLU A 108 -11.94 11.94 -1.33
CA GLU A 108 -12.36 12.91 -2.35
C GLU A 108 -12.83 14.22 -1.71
N THR A 109 -13.64 14.15 -0.64
CA THR A 109 -14.10 15.32 0.12
C THR A 109 -12.94 16.05 0.78
N HIS A 110 -12.01 15.35 1.45
CA HIS A 110 -10.81 15.97 2.01
C HIS A 110 -9.94 16.64 0.95
N LYS A 111 -9.80 16.03 -0.23
CA LYS A 111 -9.08 16.63 -1.35
C LYS A 111 -9.75 17.93 -1.81
N GLN A 112 -11.07 17.92 -1.98
CA GLN A 112 -11.81 19.12 -2.38
C GLN A 112 -11.68 20.24 -1.34
N VAL A 113 -11.83 19.92 -0.05
CA VAL A 113 -11.65 20.89 1.05
C VAL A 113 -10.23 21.46 1.04
N ASN A 114 -9.21 20.63 0.83
CA ASN A 114 -7.82 21.07 0.73
C ASN A 114 -7.58 21.93 -0.52
N ASP A 115 -8.15 21.58 -1.66
CA ASP A 115 -8.02 22.38 -2.89
C ASP A 115 -8.69 23.76 -2.71
N ILE A 116 -9.85 23.82 -2.05
CA ILE A 116 -10.53 25.08 -1.70
C ILE A 116 -9.69 25.89 -0.71
N SER A 117 -9.16 25.25 0.34
CA SER A 117 -8.34 25.94 1.34
C SER A 117 -7.03 26.48 0.76
N ILE A 118 -6.40 25.74 -0.15
CA ILE A 118 -5.23 26.21 -0.90
C ILE A 118 -5.60 27.39 -1.78
N LYS A 119 -6.68 27.31 -2.56
CA LYS A 119 -7.13 28.43 -3.40
C LYS A 119 -7.43 29.68 -2.58
N ALA A 120 -8.10 29.52 -1.44
CA ALA A 120 -8.37 30.63 -0.53
C ALA A 120 -7.08 31.23 0.05
N LYS A 121 -6.15 30.37 0.51
CA LYS A 121 -4.87 30.79 1.10
C LYS A 121 -3.99 31.57 0.12
N PHE A 122 -4.07 31.24 -1.17
CA PHE A 122 -3.32 31.94 -2.22
C PHE A 122 -4.13 33.05 -2.89
N GLU A 123 -5.31 33.41 -2.36
CA GLU A 123 -6.23 34.41 -2.94
C GLU A 123 -6.63 34.11 -4.40
N LEU A 124 -6.42 32.86 -4.84
CA LEU A 124 -6.78 32.34 -6.16
C LEU A 124 -8.26 31.95 -6.23
N ALA A 125 -8.96 31.95 -5.08
CA ALA A 125 -10.39 31.69 -5.03
C ALA A 125 -11.15 32.82 -5.73
N GLY A 126 -11.91 32.50 -6.78
CA GLY A 126 -12.75 33.44 -7.52
C GLY A 126 -12.06 34.17 -8.68
N ARG A 127 -10.73 34.05 -8.84
CA ARG A 127 -10.02 34.61 -10.00
C ARG A 127 -10.24 33.74 -11.25
N ALA A 128 -10.36 34.38 -12.41
CA ALA A 128 -10.51 33.67 -13.67
C ALA A 128 -9.22 32.89 -13.98
N LYS A 129 -9.33 31.70 -14.57
CA LYS A 129 -8.16 30.87 -14.94
C LYS A 129 -7.18 31.63 -15.83
N GLU A 130 -7.70 32.48 -16.71
CA GLU A 130 -6.90 33.27 -17.64
C GLU A 130 -6.01 34.30 -16.95
N GLU A 131 -6.48 34.89 -15.84
CA GLU A 131 -5.68 35.84 -15.04
C GLU A 131 -4.54 35.12 -14.32
N ILE A 132 -4.85 33.94 -13.75
CA ILE A 132 -3.88 33.09 -13.08
C ILE A 132 -2.78 32.67 -14.08
N ASP A 133 -3.16 32.29 -15.29
CA ASP A 133 -2.20 31.88 -16.32
C ASP A 133 -1.34 33.06 -16.82
N LYS A 134 -1.89 34.27 -16.88
CA LYS A 134 -1.12 35.49 -17.18
C LYS A 134 -0.11 35.79 -16.06
N ASP A 135 -0.52 35.72 -14.80
CA ASP A 135 0.38 35.93 -13.65
C ASP A 135 1.54 34.93 -13.67
N TYR A 136 1.28 33.65 -13.97
CA TYR A 136 2.34 32.65 -14.08
C TYR A 136 3.30 32.94 -15.24
N LYS A 137 2.80 33.37 -16.41
CA LYS A 137 3.65 33.76 -17.54
C LYS A 137 4.53 34.96 -17.19
N GLU A 138 3.99 35.98 -16.54
CA GLU A 138 4.78 37.14 -16.12
C GLU A 138 5.87 36.77 -15.10
N ILE A 139 5.59 35.83 -14.20
CA ILE A 139 6.57 35.32 -13.25
C ILE A 139 7.69 34.56 -13.98
N ASP A 140 7.33 33.69 -14.91
CA ASP A 140 8.30 32.91 -15.69
C ASP A 140 9.18 33.84 -16.55
N ASP A 141 8.60 34.82 -17.24
CA ASP A 141 9.34 35.83 -18.03
C ASP A 141 10.30 36.63 -17.14
N LYS A 142 9.89 37.03 -15.93
CA LYS A 142 10.78 37.70 -14.96
C LYS A 142 11.93 36.80 -14.52
N ILE A 143 11.69 35.50 -14.35
CA ILE A 143 12.73 34.53 -13.99
C ILE A 143 13.72 34.35 -15.14
N GLU A 144 13.25 34.28 -16.37
CA GLU A 144 14.09 34.15 -17.56
C GLU A 144 14.97 35.39 -17.77
N ARG A 145 14.40 36.59 -17.72
CA ARG A 145 15.17 37.85 -17.76
C ARG A 145 16.25 37.89 -16.68
N ARG A 146 15.93 37.44 -15.46
CA ARG A 146 16.91 37.38 -14.36
C ARG A 146 18.02 36.35 -14.62
N ARG A 147 17.71 35.22 -15.26
CA ARG A 147 18.69 34.19 -15.64
C ARG A 147 19.61 34.69 -16.75
N GLU A 148 19.08 35.35 -17.76
CA GLU A 148 19.87 35.95 -18.84
C GLU A 148 20.82 37.03 -18.33
N LEU A 149 20.34 37.93 -17.46
CA LEU A 149 21.19 38.93 -16.83
C LEU A 149 22.32 38.29 -16.01
N LYS A 150 22.05 37.17 -15.32
CA LYS A 150 23.08 36.41 -14.62
C LYS A 150 24.09 35.77 -15.58
N ARG A 151 23.64 35.19 -16.70
CA ARG A 151 24.52 34.63 -17.74
C ARG A 151 25.43 35.69 -18.35
N LYS A 152 24.87 36.83 -18.76
CA LYS A 152 25.64 37.97 -19.29
C LYS A 152 26.65 38.50 -18.28
N ARG A 153 26.31 38.54 -16.99
CA ARG A 153 27.25 38.91 -15.92
C ARG A 153 28.37 37.89 -15.75
N SER A 154 28.05 36.59 -15.72
CA SER A 154 29.08 35.54 -15.61
C SER A 154 30.01 35.52 -16.83
N GLU A 155 29.50 35.74 -18.03
CA GLU A 155 30.30 35.83 -19.26
C GLU A 155 31.26 37.02 -19.22
N LYS A 156 30.79 38.20 -18.77
CA LYS A 156 31.67 39.37 -18.58
C LYS A 156 32.77 39.13 -17.55
N ILE A 157 32.45 38.47 -16.43
CA ILE A 157 33.44 38.12 -15.40
C ILE A 157 34.46 37.12 -15.95
N LEU A 158 34.01 36.12 -16.72
CA LEU A 158 34.89 35.12 -17.31
C LEU A 158 35.81 35.71 -18.39
N ALA A 159 35.31 36.67 -19.17
CA ALA A 159 36.09 37.41 -20.16
C ALA A 159 37.17 38.28 -19.49
N LEU A 160 36.83 39.00 -18.40
CA LEU A 160 37.80 39.77 -17.61
C LEU A 160 38.90 38.87 -17.04
N LYS A 161 38.55 37.72 -16.45
CA LYS A 161 39.53 36.76 -15.94
C LYS A 161 40.43 36.16 -17.01
N ARG A 162 39.96 36.02 -18.25
CA ARG A 162 40.78 35.55 -19.38
C ARG A 162 41.71 36.65 -19.90
N ALA A 163 41.27 37.91 -19.87
CA ALA A 163 42.13 39.04 -20.22
C ALA A 163 43.22 39.26 -19.17
N GLU A 164 42.90 39.10 -17.89
CA GLU A 164 43.84 39.20 -16.76
C GLU A 164 44.89 38.06 -16.80
N LYS A 165 44.46 36.81 -17.03
CA LYS A 165 45.39 35.68 -17.21
C LYS A 165 46.21 35.71 -18.51
N GLY A 166 45.87 36.56 -19.47
CA GLY A 166 46.64 36.76 -20.70
C GLY A 166 47.70 37.86 -20.59
N LEU A 167 47.83 38.51 -19.43
CA LEU A 167 48.81 39.57 -19.15
C LEU A 167 49.88 39.15 -18.11
N ASP A 168 49.78 37.93 -17.55
CA ASP A 168 50.71 37.34 -16.58
C ASP A 168 51.61 36.23 -17.21
N GLU A 169 51.86 36.27 -18.53
CA GLU A 169 52.83 35.36 -19.19
C GLU A 169 54.22 36.00 -19.43
N GLU A 170 54.47 37.20 -18.90
CA GLU A 170 55.81 37.79 -18.79
C GLU A 170 56.03 38.35 -17.38
N ASP A 171 56.16 37.45 -16.40
CA ASP A 171 57.08 37.63 -15.27
C ASP A 171 57.08 36.32 -14.46
N GLU A 172 58.22 35.63 -14.49
CA GLU A 172 58.52 34.60 -13.49
C GLU A 172 58.42 35.20 -12.08
N PRO A 173 57.82 34.47 -11.12
CA PRO A 173 58.35 34.51 -9.78
C PRO A 173 58.80 33.13 -9.35
N SER A 174 60.07 33.12 -8.95
CA SER A 174 60.80 32.12 -8.22
C SER A 174 59.97 31.39 -7.15
N GLU A 175 60.22 30.08 -7.08
CA GLU A 175 59.80 29.14 -6.05
C GLU A 175 60.26 29.58 -4.64
N GLU A 176 59.57 30.49 -3.96
CA GLU A 176 59.90 30.80 -2.56
C GLU A 176 58.78 31.54 -1.79
N GLU A 177 57.51 31.08 -1.84
CA GLU A 177 56.45 31.69 -1.00
C GLU A 177 55.26 30.77 -0.64
N GLU A 178 55.49 29.45 -0.46
CA GLU A 178 54.41 28.50 -0.08
C GLU A 178 54.07 28.44 1.43
N GLU A 179 54.71 29.20 2.33
CA GLU A 179 54.45 29.06 3.79
C GLU A 179 53.53 30.13 4.43
N ALA A 180 53.04 31.14 3.70
CA ALA A 180 52.26 32.24 4.30
C ALA A 180 50.72 32.15 4.09
N ALA A 181 50.18 31.11 3.46
CA ALA A 181 48.75 31.04 3.09
C ALA A 181 47.84 30.28 4.07
N HIS A 182 48.36 29.73 5.18
CA HIS A 182 47.55 28.86 6.07
C HIS A 182 46.95 29.53 7.33
N MET A 183 47.10 30.85 7.49
CA MET A 183 46.46 31.59 8.59
C MET A 183 45.92 32.92 8.07
N VAL A 184 44.63 33.17 8.33
CA VAL A 184 43.86 34.43 8.09
C VAL A 184 42.95 34.43 6.84
N LYS A 185 41.82 33.71 6.93
CA LYS A 185 40.47 34.25 6.62
C LYS A 185 39.35 33.28 7.01
N SER A 186 39.26 32.99 8.30
CA SER A 186 37.99 32.73 8.96
C SER A 186 37.36 34.08 9.29
N THR A 187 36.28 34.47 8.58
CA THR A 187 35.15 35.33 9.06
C THR A 187 34.36 35.93 7.88
N THR A 188 33.36 35.20 7.38
CA THR A 188 32.05 35.75 6.99
C THR A 188 31.04 34.60 6.84
N PRO A 189 29.97 34.51 7.66
CA PRO A 189 28.84 33.65 7.37
C PRO A 189 27.72 34.49 6.75
N SER A 190 27.63 34.53 5.42
CA SER A 190 26.52 35.23 4.75
C SER A 190 26.14 34.58 3.41
N MET A 191 24.91 34.07 3.38
CA MET A 191 24.04 33.95 2.18
C MET A 191 24.41 32.93 1.07
N THR A 192 24.42 31.63 1.37
CA THR A 192 24.28 30.56 0.34
C THR A 192 23.31 29.44 0.73
N LYS A 193 22.19 29.76 1.40
CA LYS A 193 21.13 28.77 1.71
C LYS A 193 20.04 28.62 0.63
N ALA A 194 20.12 29.37 -0.47
CA ALA A 194 19.07 29.40 -1.50
C ALA A 194 19.34 28.51 -2.73
N SER A 195 20.60 28.19 -3.05
CA SER A 195 20.96 27.28 -4.16
C SER A 195 20.74 25.81 -3.80
N SER A 196 21.12 25.39 -2.60
CA SER A 196 21.01 23.99 -2.15
C SER A 196 19.57 23.46 -2.00
N LYS A 197 18.57 24.35 -1.84
CA LYS A 197 17.14 23.97 -1.80
C LYS A 197 16.56 23.64 -3.18
N LYS A 198 17.07 24.25 -4.27
CA LYS A 198 16.59 23.95 -5.63
C LYS A 198 17.14 22.62 -6.14
N ASP A 199 18.40 22.32 -5.84
CA ASP A 199 19.03 21.05 -6.24
C ASP A 199 18.43 19.86 -5.49
N LYS A 200 18.16 20.01 -4.19
CA LYS A 200 17.43 18.99 -3.41
C LYS A 200 15.99 18.77 -3.90
N LYS A 201 15.31 19.80 -4.41
CA LYS A 201 13.95 19.68 -4.96
C LYS A 201 13.95 18.98 -6.32
N ALA A 202 14.99 19.21 -7.15
CA ALA A 202 15.19 18.51 -8.42
C ALA A 202 15.48 17.01 -8.20
N GLN A 203 16.40 16.68 -7.29
CA GLN A 203 16.73 15.30 -6.93
C GLN A 203 15.50 14.54 -6.39
N ARG A 204 14.72 15.17 -5.50
CA ARG A 204 13.49 14.57 -4.96
C ARG A 204 12.43 14.32 -6.06
N ASN A 205 12.34 15.19 -7.06
CA ASN A 205 11.42 15.00 -8.18
C ASN A 205 11.86 13.88 -9.13
N GLU A 206 13.18 13.71 -9.35
CA GLU A 206 13.70 12.57 -10.11
C GLU A 206 13.50 11.24 -9.38
N GLU A 207 13.71 11.21 -8.08
CA GLU A 207 13.48 10.03 -7.25
C GLU A 207 12.00 9.62 -7.24
N LEU A 208 11.08 10.60 -7.12
CA LEU A 208 9.64 10.36 -7.25
C LEU A 208 9.24 9.83 -8.64
N LYS A 209 9.91 10.29 -9.71
CA LYS A 209 9.68 9.76 -11.06
C LYS A 209 10.17 8.31 -11.18
N LYS A 210 11.31 7.95 -10.58
CA LYS A 210 11.82 6.58 -10.53
C LYS A 210 10.85 5.66 -9.78
N ILE A 211 10.45 6.04 -8.56
CA ILE A 211 9.48 5.29 -7.74
C ILE A 211 8.15 5.08 -8.49
N LYS A 212 7.64 6.08 -9.21
CA LYS A 212 6.41 5.94 -10.01
C LYS A 212 6.58 4.98 -11.19
N LYS A 213 7.74 4.97 -11.86
CA LYS A 213 8.05 4.01 -12.93
C LYS A 213 8.15 2.59 -12.38
N ASP A 214 8.84 2.41 -11.27
CA ASP A 214 9.02 1.09 -10.64
C ASP A 214 7.68 0.51 -10.15
N LYS A 215 6.81 1.34 -9.56
CA LYS A 215 5.44 0.93 -9.20
C LYS A 215 4.60 0.54 -10.42
N ARG A 216 4.70 1.26 -11.54
CA ARG A 216 4.01 0.87 -12.78
C ARG A 216 4.51 -0.47 -13.31
N LEU A 217 5.82 -0.70 -13.29
CA LEU A 217 6.43 -1.97 -13.69
C LEU A 217 6.03 -3.12 -12.78
N ALA A 218 5.94 -2.88 -11.46
CA ALA A 218 5.46 -3.86 -10.49
C ALA A 218 3.99 -4.25 -10.76
N ILE A 219 3.11 -3.26 -10.98
CA ILE A 219 1.70 -3.48 -11.32
C ILE A 219 1.57 -4.27 -12.64
N GLN A 220 2.39 -3.96 -13.66
CA GLN A 220 2.39 -4.72 -14.91
C GLN A 220 2.81 -6.19 -14.70
N LYS A 221 3.86 -6.43 -13.89
CA LYS A 221 4.29 -7.79 -13.53
C LYS A 221 3.22 -8.55 -12.76
N GLU A 222 2.58 -7.91 -11.78
CA GLU A 222 1.48 -8.49 -11.02
C GLU A 222 0.25 -8.76 -11.91
N SER A 223 -0.06 -7.89 -12.87
CA SER A 223 -1.16 -8.13 -13.83
C SER A 223 -0.87 -9.32 -14.76
N LEU A 224 0.39 -9.56 -15.11
CA LEU A 224 0.78 -10.74 -15.89
C LEU A 224 0.72 -12.02 -15.06
N LEU A 225 1.05 -11.96 -13.76
CA LEU A 225 0.95 -13.09 -12.83
C LEU A 225 -0.49 -13.42 -12.43
N THR A 226 -1.39 -12.43 -12.43
CA THR A 226 -2.80 -12.58 -12.04
C THR A 226 -3.75 -12.77 -13.22
N ALA A 227 -3.25 -12.65 -14.46
CA ALA A 227 -3.98 -13.06 -15.64
C ALA A 227 -4.20 -14.59 -15.57
N LYS A 228 -5.39 -14.99 -15.15
CA LYS A 228 -5.83 -16.39 -15.22
C LYS A 228 -5.88 -16.79 -16.69
N GLU A 229 -5.12 -17.81 -17.06
CA GLU A 229 -5.21 -18.38 -18.41
C GLU A 229 -6.64 -18.90 -18.64
N ILE A 230 -7.28 -18.36 -19.68
CA ILE A 230 -8.60 -18.83 -20.10
C ILE A 230 -8.35 -20.14 -20.85
N VAL A 231 -8.54 -21.25 -20.14
CA VAL A 231 -8.46 -22.59 -20.72
C VAL A 231 -9.73 -22.80 -21.55
N PRO A 232 -9.62 -23.04 -22.88
CA PRO A 232 -10.77 -23.30 -23.72
C PRO A 232 -11.50 -24.57 -23.27
N PHE A 233 -12.83 -24.55 -23.38
CA PHE A 233 -13.68 -25.66 -22.95
C PHE A 233 -13.36 -26.93 -23.75
N GLY A 234 -12.83 -27.95 -23.07
CA GLY A 234 -12.42 -29.22 -23.66
C GLY A 234 -10.97 -29.64 -23.37
N GLU A 235 -10.12 -28.73 -22.90
CA GLU A 235 -8.76 -29.07 -22.45
C GLU A 235 -8.77 -29.56 -20.99
N ARG A 236 -8.16 -30.75 -20.75
CA ARG A 236 -8.06 -31.36 -19.42
C ARG A 236 -6.91 -30.71 -18.66
N TYR A 237 -7.19 -30.21 -17.44
CA TYR A 237 -6.21 -29.57 -16.54
C TYR A 237 -5.04 -30.49 -16.12
N ASP A 238 -5.20 -31.80 -16.31
CA ASP A 238 -4.27 -32.86 -15.90
C ASP A 238 -3.34 -33.32 -17.04
N ALA A 239 -3.50 -32.77 -18.25
CA ALA A 239 -2.59 -33.09 -19.35
C ALA A 239 -1.38 -32.15 -19.32
N PRO A 240 -0.14 -32.66 -19.52
CA PRO A 240 1.03 -31.81 -19.64
C PRO A 240 0.85 -30.82 -20.81
N PRO A 241 1.28 -29.55 -20.66
CA PRO A 241 1.10 -28.53 -21.68
C PRO A 241 1.72 -28.97 -23.01
N LYS A 242 0.91 -28.96 -24.07
CA LYS A 242 1.37 -29.28 -25.42
C LYS A 242 2.10 -28.07 -25.98
N PHE A 243 3.42 -28.04 -25.83
CA PHE A 243 4.24 -27.02 -26.47
C PHE A 243 4.36 -27.31 -27.96
N GLU A 244 3.64 -26.54 -28.78
CA GLU A 244 3.86 -26.55 -30.23
C GLU A 244 5.32 -26.22 -30.53
N PHE A 245 5.89 -26.90 -31.53
CA PHE A 245 7.33 -26.92 -31.81
C PHE A 245 7.90 -25.52 -32.12
N ASN A 246 7.03 -24.57 -32.48
CA ASN A 246 7.36 -23.17 -32.81
C ASN A 246 6.85 -22.14 -31.77
N SER A 247 6.50 -22.58 -30.57
CA SER A 247 6.05 -21.67 -29.51
C SER A 247 7.19 -20.70 -29.10
N LYS A 248 6.83 -19.40 -28.94
CA LYS A 248 7.76 -18.34 -28.52
C LYS A 248 8.53 -18.71 -27.25
N LEU A 249 7.89 -19.44 -26.33
CA LEU A 249 8.49 -19.92 -25.09
C LEU A 249 9.68 -20.87 -25.35
N LYS A 250 9.56 -21.79 -26.31
CA LYS A 250 10.64 -22.74 -26.64
C LYS A 250 11.82 -22.01 -27.28
N ILE A 251 11.55 -21.02 -28.15
CA ILE A 251 12.58 -20.16 -28.79
C ILE A 251 13.31 -19.31 -27.73
N ASP A 252 12.58 -18.74 -26.78
CA ASP A 252 13.18 -17.95 -25.70
C ASP A 252 13.99 -18.82 -24.74
N MET A 253 13.51 -20.04 -24.44
CA MET A 253 14.24 -21.00 -23.60
C MET A 253 15.51 -21.49 -24.31
N THR A 254 15.46 -21.86 -25.59
CA THR A 254 16.67 -22.27 -26.34
C THR A 254 17.67 -21.11 -26.44
N LYS A 255 17.21 -19.87 -26.67
CA LYS A 255 18.08 -18.69 -26.67
C LYS A 255 18.73 -18.42 -25.30
N ARG A 256 18.01 -18.65 -24.19
CA ARG A 256 18.55 -18.56 -22.83
C ARG A 256 19.56 -19.67 -22.54
N MET A 257 19.26 -20.91 -22.95
CA MET A 257 20.16 -22.05 -22.75
C MET A 257 21.43 -21.92 -23.61
N ALA A 258 21.31 -21.45 -24.86
CA ALA A 258 22.46 -21.16 -25.72
C ALA A 258 23.39 -20.10 -25.11
N LYS A 259 22.84 -19.10 -24.41
CA LYS A 259 23.61 -18.05 -23.73
C LYS A 259 24.20 -18.49 -22.38
N ALA A 260 23.71 -19.60 -21.82
CA ALA A 260 24.22 -20.19 -20.59
C ALA A 260 25.44 -21.09 -20.85
N GLY A 261 25.53 -21.71 -22.02
CA GLY A 261 26.72 -22.49 -22.44
C GLY A 261 27.86 -21.65 -23.04
N SER A 262 27.58 -20.42 -23.47
CA SER A 262 28.57 -19.56 -24.16
C SER A 262 29.41 -18.68 -23.23
N LYS A 263 29.18 -18.72 -21.92
CA LYS A 263 29.92 -17.93 -20.94
C LYS A 263 30.76 -18.87 -20.10
N ASP A 264 32.05 -18.57 -19.96
CA ASP A 264 32.89 -19.27 -19.00
C ASP A 264 32.29 -19.09 -17.61
N LEU A 265 31.79 -20.21 -17.08
CA LEU A 265 31.20 -20.25 -15.75
C LEU A 265 32.28 -19.79 -14.76
N LYS A 266 31.90 -18.89 -13.83
CA LYS A 266 32.80 -18.46 -12.75
C LYS A 266 33.39 -19.65 -11.97
N LEU A 267 32.66 -20.77 -11.92
CA LEU A 267 33.15 -22.02 -11.36
C LEU A 267 34.35 -22.60 -12.14
N LYS A 268 34.32 -22.53 -13.48
CA LYS A 268 35.42 -22.98 -14.35
C LYS A 268 36.65 -22.08 -14.18
N ALA A 269 36.44 -20.76 -14.07
CA ALA A 269 37.49 -19.80 -13.73
C ALA A 269 38.05 -20.02 -12.30
N LEU A 270 37.19 -20.34 -11.33
CA LEU A 270 37.59 -20.66 -9.96
C LEU A 270 38.33 -21.99 -9.85
N LEU A 271 37.99 -22.98 -10.69
CA LEU A 271 38.69 -24.27 -10.76
C LEU A 271 40.04 -24.15 -11.44
N GLN A 272 40.14 -23.37 -12.53
CA GLN A 272 41.42 -23.07 -13.18
C GLN A 272 42.35 -22.26 -12.27
N ASN A 273 41.81 -21.32 -11.48
CA ASN A 273 42.58 -20.57 -10.49
C ASN A 273 42.90 -21.37 -9.21
N ARG A 274 42.36 -22.59 -9.07
CA ARG A 274 42.65 -23.53 -7.98
C ARG A 274 43.57 -24.67 -8.42
N GLY A 275 44.15 -24.59 -9.62
CA GLY A 275 45.15 -25.54 -10.15
C GLY A 275 46.53 -25.45 -9.50
N GLU A 276 46.66 -24.82 -8.33
CA GLU A 276 47.84 -24.98 -7.47
C GLU A 276 47.40 -25.79 -6.23
N GLU A 277 47.92 -27.00 -6.18
CA GLU A 277 47.77 -28.07 -5.19
C GLU A 277 47.54 -27.55 -3.77
N LYS A 278 46.30 -27.70 -3.25
CA LYS A 278 46.04 -27.75 -1.81
C LYS A 278 45.04 -28.84 -1.50
N GLU A 279 45.55 -29.85 -0.81
CA GLU A 279 44.83 -30.99 -0.26
C GLU A 279 43.59 -30.55 0.53
N THR A 280 42.49 -31.27 0.32
CA THR A 280 41.21 -31.02 0.98
C THR A 280 41.26 -31.48 2.44
N ILE A 281 41.31 -30.53 3.38
CA ILE A 281 41.00 -30.79 4.79
C ILE A 281 39.48 -30.72 4.96
N TYR A 282 38.87 -31.88 5.26
CA TYR A 282 37.48 -31.96 5.71
C TYR A 282 37.39 -31.38 7.12
N GLN A 283 36.63 -30.30 7.30
CA GLN A 283 36.15 -29.90 8.62
C GLN A 283 34.68 -30.27 8.75
N GLU A 284 34.47 -31.33 9.52
CA GLU A 284 33.19 -31.74 10.06
C GLU A 284 32.69 -30.71 11.10
N ASN A 285 31.39 -30.44 11.05
CA ASN A 285 30.49 -30.06 12.14
C ASN A 285 30.84 -28.81 12.98
N GLU A 286 30.09 -27.72 12.78
CA GLU A 286 28.98 -27.34 13.67
C GLU A 286 28.47 -25.90 13.38
N LYS A 287 27.14 -25.78 13.34
CA LYS A 287 26.33 -24.56 13.59
C LYS A 287 26.42 -23.42 12.56
N ILE A 288 25.72 -23.60 11.44
CA ILE A 288 25.22 -22.45 10.67
C ILE A 288 23.88 -22.00 11.24
N SER A 289 23.98 -20.81 11.80
CA SER A 289 22.94 -19.94 12.29
C SER A 289 21.81 -19.68 11.30
N LYS A 290 20.63 -19.46 11.88
CA LYS A 290 19.45 -18.83 11.28
C LYS A 290 19.83 -17.51 10.59
N ASP A 291 19.92 -17.56 9.26
CA ASP A 291 20.07 -16.37 8.43
C ASP A 291 18.72 -15.66 8.28
N THR A 292 18.53 -14.61 9.07
CA THR A 292 17.89 -13.32 8.70
C THR A 292 17.82 -12.45 9.94
N GLY A 293 18.92 -11.75 10.20
CA GLY A 293 19.00 -10.76 11.26
C GLY A 293 20.44 -10.38 11.43
N SER A 294 20.80 -9.20 10.94
CA SER A 294 22.10 -8.57 11.20
C SER A 294 22.48 -8.83 12.66
N LYS A 295 23.59 -9.54 12.89
CA LYS A 295 24.13 -9.72 14.24
C LYS A 295 24.42 -8.32 14.76
N ILE A 296 23.49 -7.76 15.54
CA ILE A 296 23.68 -6.53 16.29
C ILE A 296 24.94 -6.77 17.11
N THR A 297 25.99 -6.02 16.81
CA THR A 297 27.27 -6.18 17.50
C THR A 297 27.06 -5.84 18.98
N GLU A 298 27.86 -6.43 19.86
CA GLU A 298 27.79 -6.16 21.29
C GLU A 298 27.98 -4.65 21.60
N ALA A 299 28.77 -3.96 20.77
CA ALA A 299 28.93 -2.52 20.78
C ALA A 299 27.62 -1.75 20.51
N ASP A 300 26.80 -2.20 19.55
CA ASP A 300 25.51 -1.56 19.26
C ASP A 300 24.50 -1.77 20.39
N ARG A 301 24.53 -2.93 21.06
CA ARG A 301 23.70 -3.18 22.26
C ARG A 301 24.06 -2.22 23.39
N GLN A 302 25.36 -2.00 23.60
CA GLN A 302 25.83 -1.10 24.65
C GLN A 302 25.44 0.36 24.38
N ARG A 303 25.54 0.83 23.13
CA ARG A 303 25.07 2.17 22.73
C ARG A 303 23.59 2.40 23.01
N VAL A 304 22.75 1.40 22.73
CA VAL A 304 21.30 1.49 23.00
C VAL A 304 21.02 1.55 24.51
N ILE A 305 21.77 0.78 25.30
CA ILE A 305 21.66 0.79 26.77
C ILE A 305 22.05 2.15 27.34
N ASP A 306 23.14 2.75 26.86
CA ASP A 306 23.63 4.03 27.36
C ASP A 306 22.69 5.19 26.96
N MET A 307 22.20 5.22 25.72
CA MET A 307 21.16 6.17 25.30
C MET A 307 19.91 6.08 26.17
N TYR A 308 19.47 4.87 26.52
CA TYR A 308 18.29 4.69 27.38
C TYR A 308 18.55 5.18 28.81
N ARG A 309 19.76 4.98 29.34
CA ARG A 309 20.16 5.48 30.67
C ARG A 309 20.22 7.01 30.70
N GLU A 310 20.75 7.64 29.67
CA GLU A 310 20.79 9.10 29.55
C GLU A 310 19.39 9.71 29.45
N ALA A 311 18.53 9.17 28.59
CA ALA A 311 17.14 9.62 28.47
C ALA A 311 16.38 9.51 29.80
N LYS A 312 16.62 8.44 30.58
CA LYS A 312 16.03 8.27 31.91
C LYS A 312 16.58 9.27 32.93
N ARG A 313 17.86 9.64 32.86
CA ARG A 313 18.46 10.70 33.71
C ARG A 313 17.89 12.07 33.37
N GLN A 314 17.80 12.41 32.09
CA GLN A 314 17.19 13.67 31.64
C GLN A 314 15.72 13.77 32.04
N LYS A 315 14.97 12.68 31.98
CA LYS A 315 13.57 12.66 32.43
C LYS A 315 13.45 12.94 33.93
N ARG A 316 14.33 12.37 34.75
CA ARG A 316 14.37 12.64 36.20
C ARG A 316 14.77 14.08 36.52
N GLN A 317 15.73 14.65 35.77
CA GLN A 317 16.13 16.05 35.94
C GLN A 317 14.99 17.01 35.60
N LYS A 318 14.24 16.73 34.52
CA LYS A 318 13.03 17.49 34.15
C LYS A 318 11.86 17.33 35.12
N GLU A 319 11.83 16.24 35.90
CA GLU A 319 10.81 16.01 36.94
C GLU A 319 11.21 16.64 38.28
N SER A 320 12.46 17.10 38.43
CA SER A 320 12.98 17.75 39.64
C SER A 320 13.13 19.27 39.53
N GLU A 321 12.90 19.85 38.35
CA GLU A 321 12.78 21.29 38.09
C GLU A 321 11.30 21.73 38.13
#